data_AF-A0A087RTR5-F1
#
_entry.id   AF-A0A087RTR5-F1
#
_cell.length_a   1.000
_cell.length_b   1.000
_cell.length_c   1.000
_cell.angle_alpha   90.00
_cell.angle_beta   90.00
_cell.angle_gamma   90.00
#
_symmetry.space_group_name_H-M   'P 1'
#
loop_
_entity.id
_entity.type
_entity.pdbx_description
1 polymer ?
#
loop_
_entity_poly.entity_id
_entity_poly.type
_entity_poly.pdbx_seq_one_letter_code
_entity_poly.pdbx_strand_id
1 'polypeptide(L)'
;MKTLPVIVTTLSVILVSSTLTPSFALGEYDYLSEWGEFGIYTPGFFSYPEYIAVDEDGNSYISDLGNKRIQKFSSDGQYISHWGESGKQAGQFHYPSGITISGDHVYVADQALHRIQQFTLDGEFVSQWGSKGIHEGEFKYPYGITSDSEHVYVVDTGNQRIQKFTLDGEFVLSFGTSGMGPGQFLTATGIDVEDDVVYVTDKGNRKIDTFDSDGNFIKSYPFRGLNYVFAPEGIAVSPEGKVFVTNSDNNKVLYLGLDGDLSLDIFEKNGPLKHTFTSLTDVAIGSNGELLVVDSAAHKIKSFETPFYSEPIVKEQVEIVAPEVEEDYSFDDIDPVIMAPSDIKLEATDLFTPVLIGEAVAEDLHSGIKAILNNAPEAFSLGVSKVTWIAFDNAGNTAEDYQNITVYACGNVYSDYNMIVGTDENDVLQGTSGDDLIFGLEGNDIISGLEGNDCIFGGEGDDVVYGNDGYDTISGNGGHDILKGDSGFDVIYGGSGSDVLDGGSENDNCYDSQDSIILNCNE
;
A
#
# COMPACT_ATOMS: atom_id res chain seq x y z
N MET A 1 21.41 43.34 76.67
CA MET A 1 21.79 43.72 75.30
C MET A 1 22.81 42.73 74.78
N LYS A 2 22.34 41.73 74.02
CA LYS A 2 23.20 40.80 73.28
C LYS A 2 22.69 40.80 71.84
N THR A 3 23.60 41.19 70.95
CA THR A 3 23.50 41.23 69.49
C THR A 3 23.48 39.82 68.92
N LEU A 4 22.52 39.52 68.02
CA LEU A 4 22.57 38.35 67.13
C LEU A 4 23.22 38.76 65.79
N PRO A 5 24.09 37.93 65.20
CA PRO A 5 24.66 38.19 63.89
C PRO A 5 23.70 37.74 62.79
N VAL A 6 23.55 38.56 61.75
CA VAL A 6 22.89 38.20 60.50
C VAL A 6 23.91 37.45 59.65
N ILE A 7 23.66 36.18 59.38
CA ILE A 7 24.42 35.38 58.42
C ILE A 7 23.87 35.73 57.03
N VAL A 8 24.67 36.41 56.23
CA VAL A 8 24.41 36.61 54.79
C VAL A 8 25.06 35.46 54.05
N THR A 9 24.26 34.51 53.59
CA THR A 9 24.69 33.47 52.65
C THR A 9 24.71 34.06 51.24
N THR A 10 25.90 34.36 50.74
CA THR A 10 26.12 34.67 49.32
C THR A 10 26.01 33.38 48.52
N LEU A 11 24.92 33.23 47.76
CA LEU A 11 24.76 32.17 46.77
C LEU A 11 25.54 32.59 45.50
N SER A 12 26.76 32.09 45.37
CA SER A 12 27.54 32.25 44.14
C SER A 12 27.01 31.27 43.09
N VAL A 13 26.11 31.75 42.22
CA VAL A 13 25.69 31.02 41.02
C VAL A 13 26.82 31.13 40.00
N ILE A 14 27.58 30.05 39.84
CA ILE A 14 28.52 29.88 38.73
C ILE A 14 27.66 29.53 37.51
N LEU A 15 27.36 30.53 36.67
CA LEU A 15 26.90 30.29 35.30
C LEU A 15 28.07 29.71 34.52
N VAL A 16 28.15 28.38 34.47
CA VAL A 16 28.93 27.69 33.44
C VAL A 16 28.13 27.85 32.15
N SER A 17 28.47 28.84 31.33
CA SER A 17 28.01 28.89 29.95
C SER A 17 28.74 27.79 29.18
N SER A 18 28.30 26.56 29.33
CA SER A 18 28.56 25.54 28.32
C SER A 18 27.60 25.84 27.18
N THR A 19 28.04 26.58 26.18
CA THR A 19 27.48 26.43 24.83
C THR A 19 27.94 25.06 24.34
N LEU A 20 27.29 24.00 24.84
CA LEU A 20 27.18 22.78 24.07
C LEU A 20 26.22 23.16 22.95
N THR A 21 26.75 23.55 21.80
CA THR A 21 26.05 23.30 20.55
C THR A 21 26.01 21.78 20.44
N PRO A 22 24.87 21.09 20.61
CA PRO A 22 24.79 19.73 20.12
C PRO A 22 25.02 19.82 18.61
N SER A 23 26.17 19.33 18.17
CA SER A 23 26.42 19.05 16.76
C SER A 23 25.57 17.83 16.42
N PHE A 24 24.28 18.05 16.19
CA PHE A 24 23.37 17.05 15.61
C PHE A 24 23.82 16.58 14.21
N ALA A 25 24.85 17.20 13.64
CA ALA A 25 25.55 16.75 12.43
C ALA A 25 26.33 15.43 12.58
N LEU A 26 26.22 14.73 13.73
CA LEU A 26 26.94 13.48 14.04
C LEU A 26 26.03 12.32 14.50
N GLY A 27 24.70 12.49 14.49
CA GLY A 27 23.78 11.46 14.99
C GLY A 27 23.71 10.26 14.06
N GLU A 28 24.09 9.09 14.55
CA GLU A 28 23.52 7.84 14.05
C GLU A 28 22.06 7.89 14.44
N TYR A 29 21.18 8.09 13.46
CA TYR A 29 19.76 8.12 13.74
C TYR A 29 19.32 6.71 14.09
N ASP A 30 18.68 6.59 15.26
CA ASP A 30 18.30 5.30 15.80
C ASP A 30 17.19 4.70 14.93
N TYR A 31 17.35 3.41 14.67
CA TYR A 31 16.37 2.63 13.92
C TYR A 31 15.15 2.39 14.82
N LEU A 32 13.97 2.77 14.34
CA LEU A 32 12.71 2.64 15.08
C LEU A 32 12.00 1.33 14.72
N SER A 33 11.65 1.17 13.45
CA SER A 33 10.86 0.04 12.96
C SER A 33 11.07 -0.18 11.46
N GLU A 34 10.61 -1.32 10.97
CA GLU A 34 10.44 -1.58 9.54
C GLU A 34 9.17 -2.40 9.33
N TRP A 35 8.55 -2.23 8.17
CA TRP A 35 7.42 -3.04 7.75
C TRP A 35 7.46 -3.26 6.24
N GLY A 36 6.65 -4.22 5.79
CA GLY A 36 6.68 -4.72 4.44
C GLY A 36 7.56 -5.96 4.26
N GLU A 37 7.21 -6.73 3.25
CA GLU A 37 7.96 -7.87 2.71
C GLU A 37 7.60 -8.01 1.22
N PHE A 38 8.39 -8.76 0.45
CA PHE A 38 8.02 -9.08 -0.92
C PHE A 38 6.71 -9.86 -0.96
N GLY A 39 5.72 -9.33 -1.68
CA GLY A 39 4.48 -10.04 -1.99
C GLY A 39 3.66 -9.27 -3.01
N ILE A 40 2.90 -10.02 -3.80
CA ILE A 40 2.12 -9.46 -4.91
C ILE A 40 0.61 -9.42 -4.64
N TYR A 41 0.11 -10.25 -3.71
CA TYR A 41 -1.30 -10.29 -3.33
C TYR A 41 -1.52 -9.88 -1.87
N THR A 42 -0.69 -10.40 -0.95
CA THR A 42 -0.84 -10.21 0.50
C THR A 42 -0.93 -8.72 0.89
N PRO A 43 -1.95 -8.31 1.65
CA PRO A 43 -2.03 -6.97 2.20
C PRO A 43 -0.82 -6.62 3.08
N GLY A 44 -0.30 -5.40 2.94
CA GLY A 44 0.89 -4.94 3.66
C GLY A 44 2.22 -5.41 3.08
N PHE A 45 2.20 -6.26 2.03
CA PHE A 45 3.39 -6.70 1.31
C PHE A 45 3.53 -5.88 0.02
N PHE A 46 4.77 -5.63 -0.37
CA PHE A 46 5.10 -4.77 -1.51
C PHE A 46 5.81 -5.53 -2.62
N SER A 47 5.64 -5.06 -3.85
CA SER A 47 6.46 -5.40 -4.99
C SER A 47 7.08 -4.12 -5.53
N TYR A 48 8.31 -3.79 -5.12
CA TYR A 48 8.99 -2.53 -5.47
C TYR A 48 8.19 -1.27 -5.09
N PRO A 49 8.03 -0.96 -3.79
CA PRO A 49 7.43 0.31 -3.39
C PRO A 49 8.31 1.49 -3.83
N GLU A 50 7.72 2.58 -4.31
CA GLU A 50 8.47 3.69 -4.92
C GLU A 50 8.44 4.98 -4.09
N TYR A 51 7.27 5.53 -3.79
CA TYR A 51 7.10 6.80 -3.08
C TYR A 51 6.27 6.64 -1.82
N ILE A 52 6.45 7.56 -0.88
CA ILE A 52 5.72 7.59 0.39
C ILE A 52 5.26 9.01 0.72
N ALA A 53 4.03 9.13 1.20
CA ALA A 53 3.47 10.36 1.76
C ALA A 53 2.85 10.08 3.14
N VAL A 54 2.74 11.10 3.98
CA VAL A 54 2.19 10.97 5.34
C VAL A 54 1.10 12.03 5.56
N ASP A 55 -0.04 11.63 6.13
CA ASP A 55 -1.12 12.55 6.48
C ASP A 55 -0.95 13.17 7.89
N GLU A 56 -1.83 14.11 8.25
CA GLU A 56 -1.79 14.79 9.55
C GLU A 56 -2.03 13.85 10.74
N ASP A 57 -2.70 12.72 10.52
CA ASP A 57 -2.94 11.69 11.53
C ASP A 57 -1.74 10.72 11.68
N GLY A 58 -0.74 10.86 10.82
CA GLY A 58 0.47 10.03 10.79
C GLY A 58 0.32 8.74 9.99
N ASN A 59 -0.77 8.54 9.26
CA ASN A 59 -0.87 7.40 8.35
C ASN A 59 0.04 7.62 7.15
N SER A 60 0.72 6.56 6.72
CA SER A 60 1.58 6.58 5.55
C SER A 60 0.92 5.91 4.35
N TYR A 61 1.16 6.48 3.17
CA TYR A 61 0.59 6.07 1.90
C TYR A 61 1.72 5.80 0.93
N ILE A 62 1.76 4.58 0.40
CA ILE A 62 2.90 4.09 -0.38
C ILE A 62 2.43 3.66 -1.76
N SER A 63 3.12 4.14 -2.79
CA SER A 63 2.92 3.67 -4.16
C SER A 63 3.63 2.33 -4.38
N ASP A 64 2.86 1.26 -4.52
CA ASP A 64 3.36 -0.09 -4.72
C ASP A 64 3.43 -0.40 -6.22
N LEU A 65 4.57 -0.11 -6.84
CA LEU A 65 4.72 -0.09 -8.30
C LEU A 65 4.44 -1.44 -8.94
N GLY A 66 4.99 -2.51 -8.39
CA GLY A 66 4.86 -3.86 -8.92
C GLY A 66 3.42 -4.35 -8.85
N ASN A 67 2.70 -3.99 -7.79
CA ASN A 67 1.32 -4.41 -7.55
C ASN A 67 0.28 -3.42 -8.09
N LYS A 68 0.71 -2.30 -8.68
CA LYS A 68 -0.17 -1.31 -9.32
C LYS A 68 -1.24 -0.74 -8.38
N ARG A 69 -0.89 -0.60 -7.10
CA ARG A 69 -1.81 -0.14 -6.05
C ARG A 69 -1.16 0.89 -5.14
N ILE A 70 -1.98 1.60 -4.38
CA ILE A 70 -1.55 2.42 -3.24
C ILE A 70 -1.92 1.67 -1.97
N GLN A 71 -1.01 1.61 -1.01
CA GLN A 71 -1.26 1.00 0.29
C GLN A 71 -1.16 2.04 1.41
N LYS A 72 -2.12 2.00 2.33
CA LYS A 72 -2.22 2.86 3.51
C LYS A 72 -1.84 2.07 4.76
N PHE A 73 -1.02 2.67 5.61
CA PHE A 73 -0.56 2.11 6.87
C PHE A 73 -0.75 3.13 7.99
N SER A 74 -0.98 2.65 9.21
CA SER A 74 -0.99 3.47 10.41
C SER A 74 0.40 4.03 10.73
N SER A 75 0.46 4.97 11.67
CA SER A 75 1.72 5.56 12.15
C SER A 75 2.67 4.56 12.82
N ASP A 76 2.18 3.41 13.28
CA ASP A 76 3.00 2.30 13.79
C ASP A 76 3.37 1.26 12.71
N GLY A 77 3.02 1.51 11.45
CA GLY A 77 3.36 0.66 10.30
C GLY A 77 2.44 -0.55 10.11
N GLN A 78 1.27 -0.58 10.75
CA GLN A 78 0.28 -1.63 10.50
C GLN A 78 -0.49 -1.32 9.22
N TYR A 79 -0.75 -2.36 8.42
CA TYR A 79 -1.56 -2.22 7.22
C TYR A 79 -3.00 -1.81 7.58
N ILE A 80 -3.54 -0.81 6.88
CA ILE A 80 -4.93 -0.34 7.03
C ILE A 80 -5.77 -0.77 5.83
N SER A 81 -5.37 -0.34 4.63
CA SER A 81 -6.12 -0.56 3.40
C SER A 81 -5.24 -0.42 2.16
N HIS A 82 -5.76 -0.79 1.01
CA HIS A 82 -5.16 -0.48 -0.29
C HIS A 82 -6.25 -0.18 -1.32
N TRP A 83 -5.86 0.45 -2.42
CA TRP A 83 -6.74 0.68 -3.56
C TRP A 83 -5.94 0.78 -4.85
N GLY A 84 -6.66 0.65 -5.96
CA GLY A 84 -6.08 0.62 -7.29
C GLY A 84 -5.62 -0.78 -7.68
N GLU A 85 -5.58 -0.99 -8.99
CA GLU A 85 -5.27 -2.25 -9.66
C GLU A 85 -4.62 -1.95 -11.01
N SER A 86 -4.08 -2.97 -11.66
CA SER A 86 -3.52 -2.82 -13.00
C SER A 86 -4.59 -2.40 -14.01
N GLY A 87 -4.39 -1.30 -14.72
CA GLY A 87 -5.33 -0.89 -15.74
C GLY A 87 -5.15 0.54 -16.24
N LYS A 88 -6.20 1.06 -16.90
CA LYS A 88 -6.19 2.40 -17.52
C LYS A 88 -7.43 3.23 -17.18
N GLN A 89 -8.45 2.61 -16.58
CA GLN A 89 -9.66 3.31 -16.16
C GLN A 89 -9.38 4.23 -14.97
N ALA A 90 -10.35 5.07 -14.62
CA ALA A 90 -10.26 5.90 -13.43
C ALA A 90 -10.08 5.02 -12.18
N GLY A 91 -9.14 5.38 -11.30
CA GLY A 91 -8.81 4.61 -10.10
C GLY A 91 -7.80 3.48 -10.31
N GLN A 92 -7.57 3.05 -11.56
CA GLN A 92 -6.57 2.04 -11.90
C GLN A 92 -5.18 2.67 -12.17
N PHE A 93 -4.12 1.88 -12.07
CA PHE A 93 -2.74 2.31 -12.31
C PHE A 93 -1.98 1.41 -13.27
N HIS A 94 -0.96 1.98 -13.92
CA HIS A 94 0.01 1.22 -14.71
C HIS A 94 1.45 1.45 -14.22
N TYR A 95 1.77 2.68 -13.83
CA TYR A 95 3.00 2.99 -13.11
C TYR A 95 2.69 4.06 -12.06
N PRO A 96 2.14 3.67 -10.89
CA PRO A 96 1.99 4.61 -9.79
C PRO A 96 3.40 5.00 -9.30
N SER A 97 3.68 6.30 -9.30
CA SER A 97 4.96 6.89 -8.94
C SER A 97 4.78 7.85 -7.76
N GLY A 98 5.07 9.14 -7.92
CA GLY A 98 4.94 10.11 -6.83
C GLY A 98 3.54 10.11 -6.20
N ILE A 99 3.52 10.23 -4.89
CA ILE A 99 2.32 10.37 -4.06
C ILE A 99 2.46 11.56 -3.13
N THR A 100 1.39 12.32 -2.92
CA THR A 100 1.35 13.43 -1.96
C THR A 100 -0.06 13.60 -1.40
N ILE A 101 -0.18 14.33 -0.30
CA ILE A 101 -1.42 14.49 0.45
C ILE A 101 -1.64 15.98 0.73
N SER A 102 -2.84 16.48 0.46
CA SER A 102 -3.24 17.83 0.81
C SER A 102 -4.71 17.85 1.21
N GLY A 103 -4.98 18.27 2.45
CA GLY A 103 -6.28 18.14 3.09
C GLY A 103 -6.73 16.67 3.14
N ASP A 104 -7.98 16.43 2.77
CA ASP A 104 -8.60 15.09 2.82
C ASP A 104 -8.36 14.25 1.54
N HIS A 105 -7.32 14.59 0.75
CA HIS A 105 -7.09 13.97 -0.55
C HIS A 105 -5.65 13.45 -0.73
N VAL A 106 -5.57 12.30 -1.41
CA VAL A 106 -4.32 11.70 -1.89
C VAL A 106 -4.20 11.97 -3.38
N TYR A 107 -3.03 12.44 -3.82
CA TYR A 107 -2.72 12.69 -5.22
C TYR A 107 -1.60 11.77 -5.67
N VAL A 108 -1.82 11.07 -6.78
CA VAL A 108 -0.89 10.05 -7.28
C VAL A 108 -0.57 10.33 -8.74
N ALA A 109 0.71 10.39 -9.06
CA ALA A 109 1.19 10.46 -10.43
C ALA A 109 1.25 9.05 -11.05
N ASP A 110 0.51 8.82 -12.14
CA ASP A 110 0.71 7.65 -12.98
C ASP A 110 1.64 7.99 -14.15
N GLN A 111 2.90 7.56 -14.02
CA GLN A 111 3.95 7.89 -14.97
C GLN A 111 3.63 7.40 -16.39
N ALA A 112 3.09 6.18 -16.49
CA ALA A 112 2.87 5.51 -17.75
C ALA A 112 1.57 5.98 -18.43
N LEU A 113 0.56 6.34 -17.64
CA LEU A 113 -0.69 6.90 -18.15
C LEU A 113 -0.67 8.42 -18.32
N HIS A 114 0.41 9.08 -17.88
CA HIS A 114 0.64 10.51 -18.09
C HIS A 114 -0.47 11.38 -17.47
N ARG A 115 -0.93 11.00 -16.28
CA ARG A 115 -2.01 11.67 -15.55
C ARG A 115 -1.70 11.72 -14.05
N ILE A 116 -2.37 12.64 -13.36
CA ILE A 116 -2.48 12.65 -11.91
C ILE A 116 -3.89 12.20 -11.55
N GLN A 117 -4.01 11.37 -10.52
CA GLN A 117 -5.28 10.90 -9.99
C GLN A 117 -5.43 11.37 -8.55
N GLN A 118 -6.65 11.77 -8.20
CA GLN A 118 -7.04 12.24 -6.88
C GLN A 118 -7.98 11.23 -6.24
N PHE A 119 -7.74 10.94 -4.96
CA PHE A 119 -8.51 10.01 -4.15
C PHE A 119 -8.85 10.64 -2.80
N THR A 120 -9.87 10.11 -2.13
CA THR A 120 -10.07 10.35 -0.69
C THR A 120 -8.96 9.67 0.12
N LEU A 121 -8.80 10.03 1.39
CA LEU A 121 -7.86 9.34 2.31
C LEU A 121 -8.15 7.84 2.47
N ASP A 122 -9.35 7.37 2.12
CA ASP A 122 -9.74 5.96 2.18
C ASP A 122 -9.62 5.24 0.83
N GLY A 123 -9.17 5.95 -0.21
CA GLY A 123 -8.86 5.37 -1.52
C GLY A 123 -9.99 5.42 -2.55
N GLU A 124 -11.09 6.13 -2.27
CA GLU A 124 -12.15 6.32 -3.27
C GLU A 124 -11.70 7.30 -4.35
N PHE A 125 -11.89 6.95 -5.62
CA PHE A 125 -11.53 7.84 -6.74
C PHE A 125 -12.40 9.11 -6.75
N VAL A 126 -11.75 10.27 -6.85
CA VAL A 126 -12.41 11.58 -6.88
C VAL A 126 -12.34 12.20 -8.28
N SER A 127 -11.14 12.37 -8.80
CA SER A 127 -10.91 13.03 -10.09
C SER A 127 -9.57 12.63 -10.70
N GLN A 128 -9.35 13.03 -11.96
CA GLN A 128 -8.06 12.90 -12.61
C GLN A 128 -7.86 14.03 -13.61
N TRP A 129 -6.61 14.38 -13.85
CA TRP A 129 -6.24 15.33 -14.90
C TRP A 129 -4.90 14.97 -15.53
N GLY A 130 -4.61 15.59 -16.66
CA GLY A 130 -3.42 15.29 -17.44
C GLY A 130 -3.67 14.35 -18.60
N SER A 131 -2.82 14.49 -19.61
CA SER A 131 -2.74 13.57 -20.74
C SER A 131 -1.34 13.61 -21.33
N LYS A 132 -1.02 12.68 -22.22
CA LYS A 132 0.30 12.64 -22.86
C LYS A 132 0.54 13.85 -23.74
N GLY A 133 1.61 14.61 -23.48
CA GLY A 133 2.00 15.67 -24.38
C GLY A 133 3.06 16.62 -23.83
N ILE A 134 3.11 17.82 -24.41
CA ILE A 134 4.13 18.85 -24.12
C ILE A 134 3.51 20.20 -23.76
N HIS A 135 2.19 20.35 -23.91
CA HIS A 135 1.48 21.58 -23.61
C HIS A 135 1.18 21.69 -22.11
N GLU A 136 0.73 22.87 -21.68
CA GLU A 136 0.33 23.10 -20.29
C GLU A 136 -0.79 22.14 -19.89
N GLY A 137 -0.65 21.52 -18.71
CA GLY A 137 -1.56 20.47 -18.25
C GLY A 137 -1.37 19.10 -18.89
N GLU A 138 -0.46 18.95 -19.86
CA GLU A 138 -0.06 17.65 -20.40
C GLU A 138 1.27 17.19 -19.79
N PHE A 139 1.49 15.88 -19.72
CA PHE A 139 2.69 15.28 -19.13
C PHE A 139 3.39 14.32 -20.07
N LYS A 140 4.69 14.15 -19.85
CA LYS A 140 5.48 13.07 -20.42
C LYS A 140 6.28 12.45 -19.28
N TYR A 141 5.80 11.32 -18.78
CA TYR A 141 6.37 10.64 -17.60
C TYR A 141 6.36 11.54 -16.35
N PRO A 142 5.16 11.92 -15.83
CA PRO A 142 5.09 12.54 -14.51
C PRO A 142 5.69 11.59 -13.46
N TYR A 143 6.46 12.10 -12.52
CA TYR A 143 7.23 11.28 -11.58
C TYR A 143 7.02 11.73 -10.13
N GLY A 144 7.93 12.52 -9.55
CA GLY A 144 7.73 13.09 -8.21
C GLY A 144 6.59 14.11 -8.18
N ILE A 145 5.86 14.13 -7.08
CA ILE A 145 4.77 15.06 -6.81
C ILE A 145 4.84 15.52 -5.35
N THR A 146 4.50 16.76 -5.08
CA THR A 146 4.32 17.30 -3.72
C THR A 146 3.16 18.29 -3.72
N SER A 147 2.70 18.72 -2.56
CA SER A 147 1.62 19.69 -2.45
C SER A 147 1.83 20.66 -1.29
N ASP A 148 1.38 21.90 -1.50
CA ASP A 148 1.11 22.83 -0.40
C ASP A 148 -0.39 22.77 -0.05
N SER A 149 -0.86 23.69 0.79
CA SER A 149 -2.28 23.74 1.21
C SER A 149 -3.26 24.14 0.12
N GLU A 150 -2.79 24.62 -1.04
CA GLU A 150 -3.62 25.14 -2.13
C GLU A 150 -3.29 24.53 -3.51
N HIS A 151 -2.14 23.87 -3.64
CA HIS A 151 -1.58 23.46 -4.93
C HIS A 151 -0.89 22.11 -4.90
N VAL A 152 -0.85 21.49 -6.08
CA VAL A 152 -0.08 20.29 -6.37
C VAL A 152 1.02 20.62 -7.38
N TYR A 153 2.25 20.22 -7.09
CA TYR A 153 3.43 20.40 -7.95
C TYR A 153 3.87 19.06 -8.49
N VAL A 154 3.98 18.95 -9.81
CA VAL A 154 4.31 17.70 -10.51
C VAL A 154 5.61 17.87 -11.28
N VAL A 155 6.56 16.96 -11.07
CA VAL A 155 7.75 16.83 -11.91
C VAL A 155 7.37 16.09 -13.19
N ASP A 156 7.41 16.82 -14.31
CA ASP A 156 7.18 16.29 -15.65
C ASP A 156 8.52 15.90 -16.28
N THR A 157 9.09 14.78 -15.83
CA THR A 157 10.49 14.39 -16.09
C THR A 157 10.80 14.32 -17.59
N GLY A 158 9.89 13.80 -18.41
CA GLY A 158 10.10 13.68 -19.86
C GLY A 158 10.08 15.01 -20.61
N ASN A 159 9.50 16.06 -20.03
CA ASN A 159 9.52 17.43 -20.56
C ASN A 159 10.51 18.35 -19.81
N GLN A 160 11.14 17.86 -18.73
CA GLN A 160 12.16 18.57 -17.95
C GLN A 160 11.64 19.90 -17.38
N ARG A 161 10.46 19.84 -16.76
CA ARG A 161 9.78 20.98 -16.13
C ARG A 161 8.99 20.53 -14.91
N ILE A 162 8.58 21.50 -14.10
CA ILE A 162 7.62 21.35 -13.03
C ILE A 162 6.34 22.04 -13.47
N GLN A 163 5.19 21.44 -13.19
CA GLN A 163 3.88 22.05 -13.39
C GLN A 163 3.15 22.16 -12.06
N LYS A 164 2.55 23.32 -11.82
CA LYS A 164 1.75 23.65 -10.64
C LYS A 164 0.28 23.66 -11.02
N PHE A 165 -0.55 23.02 -10.20
CA PHE A 165 -1.99 22.89 -10.36
C PHE A 165 -2.71 23.34 -9.09
N THR A 166 -3.98 23.72 -9.21
CA THR A 166 -4.87 23.78 -8.04
C THR A 166 -5.14 22.36 -7.53
N LEU A 167 -5.68 22.24 -6.31
CA LEU A 167 -6.11 20.94 -5.75
C LEU A 167 -7.17 20.23 -6.62
N ASP A 168 -7.97 20.98 -7.39
CA ASP A 168 -8.96 20.42 -8.32
C ASP A 168 -8.37 20.04 -9.70
N GLY A 169 -7.06 20.20 -9.90
CA GLY A 169 -6.36 19.80 -11.13
C GLY A 169 -6.31 20.85 -12.24
N GLU A 170 -6.69 22.11 -11.96
CA GLU A 170 -6.59 23.19 -12.94
C GLU A 170 -5.14 23.69 -13.04
N PHE A 171 -4.64 23.86 -14.27
CA PHE A 171 -3.28 24.34 -14.51
C PHE A 171 -3.09 25.78 -14.01
N VAL A 172 -2.02 26.02 -13.27
CA VAL A 172 -1.65 27.35 -12.75
C VAL A 172 -0.45 27.92 -13.52
N LEU A 173 0.69 27.23 -13.47
CA LEU A 173 1.92 27.65 -14.12
C LEU A 173 2.87 26.49 -14.37
N SER A 174 3.87 26.71 -15.22
CA SER A 174 4.98 25.78 -15.42
C SER A 174 6.31 26.51 -15.39
N PHE A 175 7.33 25.85 -14.85
CA PHE A 175 8.68 26.39 -14.77
C PHE A 175 9.71 25.27 -14.94
N GLY A 176 10.95 25.65 -15.27
CA GLY A 176 11.97 24.69 -15.67
C GLY A 176 12.03 24.46 -17.17
N THR A 177 13.23 24.18 -17.66
CA THR A 177 13.47 23.80 -19.06
C THR A 177 14.62 22.80 -19.14
N SER A 178 14.72 22.05 -20.24
CA SER A 178 15.88 21.18 -20.43
C SER A 178 17.18 21.97 -20.54
N GLY A 179 18.21 21.57 -19.78
CA GLY A 179 19.53 22.18 -19.82
C GLY A 179 20.36 21.97 -18.55
N MET A 180 21.49 22.67 -18.46
CA MET A 180 22.43 22.59 -17.33
C MET A 180 22.53 23.91 -16.55
N GLY A 181 21.83 24.95 -16.98
CA GLY A 181 21.84 26.27 -16.36
C GLY A 181 21.01 26.36 -15.08
N PRO A 182 20.97 27.55 -14.45
CA PRO A 182 20.09 27.85 -13.33
C PRO A 182 18.62 27.61 -13.71
N GLY A 183 17.91 26.82 -12.91
CA GLY A 183 16.50 26.49 -13.15
C GLY A 183 16.28 25.58 -14.37
N GLN A 184 17.33 24.93 -14.88
CA GLN A 184 17.23 23.97 -15.99
C GLN A 184 17.55 22.55 -15.52
N PHE A 185 16.92 21.55 -16.17
CA PHE A 185 16.97 20.16 -15.77
C PHE A 185 17.49 19.22 -16.84
N LEU A 186 18.21 18.17 -16.42
CA LEU A 186 18.54 17.02 -17.26
C LEU A 186 17.76 15.77 -16.86
N THR A 187 17.53 15.56 -15.57
CA THR A 187 16.64 14.49 -15.08
C THR A 187 16.10 14.93 -13.73
N ALA A 188 15.09 15.80 -13.75
CA ALA A 188 14.33 16.15 -12.56
C ALA A 188 13.52 14.93 -12.09
N THR A 189 13.60 14.59 -10.81
CA THR A 189 12.96 13.38 -10.25
C THR A 189 12.09 13.67 -9.04
N GLY A 190 12.70 14.08 -7.93
CA GLY A 190 12.04 14.34 -6.67
C GLY A 190 11.76 15.83 -6.49
N ILE A 191 10.71 16.10 -5.73
CA ILE A 191 10.23 17.44 -5.44
C ILE A 191 9.67 17.45 -4.03
N ASP A 192 9.90 18.55 -3.32
CA ASP A 192 9.22 18.82 -2.06
C ASP A 192 9.01 20.33 -1.88
N VAL A 193 8.09 20.73 -1.02
CA VAL A 193 7.75 22.14 -0.78
C VAL A 193 7.68 22.42 0.71
N GLU A 194 8.37 23.48 1.15
CA GLU A 194 8.36 23.94 2.53
C GLU A 194 8.48 25.47 2.54
N ASP A 195 7.64 26.16 3.33
CA ASP A 195 7.63 27.62 3.46
C ASP A 195 7.63 28.38 2.10
N ASP A 196 6.74 27.99 1.18
CA ASP A 196 6.63 28.53 -0.20
C ASP A 196 7.87 28.33 -1.09
N VAL A 197 8.85 27.54 -0.64
CA VAL A 197 10.05 27.17 -1.40
C VAL A 197 9.89 25.76 -1.95
N VAL A 198 9.96 25.64 -3.28
CA VAL A 198 9.94 24.36 -3.98
C VAL A 198 11.36 23.87 -4.20
N TYR A 199 11.68 22.69 -3.70
CA TYR A 199 12.97 22.02 -3.82
C TYR A 199 12.88 20.91 -4.86
N VAL A 200 13.78 20.90 -5.84
CA VAL A 200 13.75 19.91 -6.93
C VAL A 200 15.11 19.21 -7.03
N THR A 201 15.11 17.88 -6.97
CA THR A 201 16.30 17.08 -7.24
C THR A 201 16.49 16.90 -8.74
N ASP A 202 17.70 17.15 -9.22
CA ASP A 202 18.09 16.91 -10.61
C ASP A 202 19.24 15.92 -10.67
N LYS A 203 18.87 14.65 -10.85
CA LYS A 203 19.78 13.51 -10.94
C LYS A 203 20.80 13.69 -12.06
N GLY A 204 20.36 14.22 -13.20
CA GLY A 204 21.19 14.39 -14.40
C GLY A 204 22.25 15.48 -14.24
N ASN A 205 21.91 16.61 -13.60
CA ASN A 205 22.87 17.67 -13.31
C ASN A 205 23.58 17.52 -11.95
N ARG A 206 23.19 16.55 -11.13
CA ARG A 206 23.74 16.28 -9.79
C ARG A 206 23.62 17.49 -8.88
N LYS A 207 22.41 18.02 -8.77
CA LYS A 207 22.12 19.25 -8.02
C LYS A 207 20.73 19.20 -7.40
N ILE A 208 20.49 20.14 -6.50
CA ILE A 208 19.15 20.51 -6.03
C ILE A 208 18.93 21.96 -6.48
N ASP A 209 17.80 22.27 -7.09
CA ASP A 209 17.40 23.64 -7.43
C ASP A 209 16.20 24.05 -6.59
N THR A 210 16.14 25.32 -6.18
CA THR A 210 15.02 25.89 -5.43
C THR A 210 14.31 26.99 -6.20
N PHE A 211 13.00 27.07 -6.01
CA PHE A 211 12.10 28.03 -6.66
C PHE A 211 11.12 28.61 -5.64
N ASP A 212 10.61 29.80 -5.92
CA ASP A 212 9.47 30.33 -5.16
C ASP A 212 8.14 29.76 -5.70
N SER A 213 7.05 30.05 -4.99
CA SER A 213 5.69 29.60 -5.34
C SER A 213 5.16 30.14 -6.68
N ASP A 214 5.79 31.17 -7.24
CA ASP A 214 5.54 31.74 -8.57
C ASP A 214 6.38 31.06 -9.68
N GLY A 215 7.23 30.09 -9.31
CA GLY A 215 8.11 29.36 -10.23
C GLY A 215 9.38 30.12 -10.62
N ASN A 216 9.71 31.22 -9.93
CA ASN A 216 10.97 31.91 -10.16
C ASN A 216 12.12 31.15 -9.50
N PHE A 217 13.20 30.98 -10.25
CA PHE A 217 14.41 30.35 -9.72
C PHE A 217 15.03 31.17 -8.59
N ILE A 218 15.26 30.53 -7.44
CA ILE A 218 15.92 31.12 -6.27
C ILE A 218 17.41 30.81 -6.31
N LYS A 219 17.77 29.52 -6.23
CA LYS A 219 19.17 29.09 -6.08
C LYS A 219 19.40 27.67 -6.56
N SER A 220 20.64 27.39 -6.92
CA SER A 220 21.10 26.07 -7.32
C SER A 220 22.18 25.59 -6.34
N TYR A 221 22.13 24.30 -6.04
CA TYR A 221 23.01 23.61 -5.11
C TYR A 221 23.74 22.49 -5.88
N PRO A 222 24.70 22.83 -6.76
CA PRO A 222 25.41 21.83 -7.55
C PRO A 222 26.44 21.07 -6.72
N PHE A 223 26.49 19.75 -6.89
CA PHE A 223 27.54 18.93 -6.29
C PHE A 223 28.84 19.00 -7.10
N ARG A 224 29.96 19.31 -6.44
CA ARG A 224 31.27 19.53 -7.11
C ARG A 224 32.38 18.54 -6.74
N GLY A 225 32.06 17.36 -6.20
CA GLY A 225 33.06 16.35 -5.84
C GLY A 225 33.52 15.45 -7.00
N LEU A 226 34.81 15.09 -7.01
CA LEU A 226 35.40 14.20 -8.04
C LEU A 226 35.29 12.70 -7.73
N ASN A 227 35.20 12.31 -6.46
CA ASN A 227 35.28 10.91 -6.00
C ASN A 227 33.99 10.42 -5.33
N TYR A 228 32.89 11.10 -5.57
CA TYR A 228 31.57 10.74 -5.06
C TYR A 228 30.58 11.09 -6.15
N VAL A 229 29.68 10.17 -6.47
CA VAL A 229 28.59 10.44 -7.39
C VAL A 229 27.38 10.82 -6.56
N PHE A 230 26.86 12.01 -6.82
CA PHE A 230 25.63 12.49 -6.23
C PHE A 230 24.53 12.33 -7.28
N ALA A 231 23.70 11.31 -7.11
CA ALA A 231 22.53 11.03 -7.94
C ALA A 231 21.29 11.19 -7.05
N PRO A 232 20.87 12.43 -6.77
CA PRO A 232 19.71 12.68 -5.91
C PRO A 232 18.43 12.18 -6.58
N GLU A 233 17.56 11.53 -5.81
CA GLU A 233 16.31 10.96 -6.32
C GLU A 233 15.10 11.51 -5.55
N GLY A 234 14.76 10.92 -4.41
CA GLY A 234 13.74 11.41 -3.47
C GLY A 234 14.28 12.46 -2.50
N ILE A 235 13.38 13.30 -2.00
CA ILE A 235 13.72 14.46 -1.15
C ILE A 235 12.58 14.74 -0.18
N ALA A 236 12.93 15.04 1.07
CA ALA A 236 12.01 15.55 2.09
C ALA A 236 12.67 16.71 2.84
N VAL A 237 11.92 17.77 3.12
CA VAL A 237 12.40 19.00 3.75
C VAL A 237 11.75 19.15 5.11
N SER A 238 12.56 19.32 6.15
CA SER A 238 12.06 19.57 7.50
C SER A 238 11.56 21.01 7.65
N PRO A 239 10.71 21.31 8.65
CA PRO A 239 10.25 22.66 8.95
C PRO A 239 11.37 23.68 9.25
N GLU A 240 12.58 23.21 9.58
CA GLU A 240 13.77 24.07 9.76
C GLU A 240 14.56 24.30 8.46
N GLY A 241 14.05 23.84 7.32
CA GLY A 241 14.69 23.94 6.00
C GLY A 241 15.88 22.99 5.80
N LYS A 242 15.95 21.90 6.57
CA LYS A 242 16.96 20.85 6.39
C LYS A 242 16.45 19.78 5.45
N VAL A 243 17.33 19.24 4.62
CA VAL A 243 16.94 18.37 3.51
C VAL A 243 17.45 16.96 3.73
N PHE A 244 16.53 16.00 3.75
CA PHE A 244 16.81 14.60 3.52
C PHE A 244 16.75 14.32 2.03
N VAL A 245 17.79 13.70 1.48
CA VAL A 245 17.83 13.34 0.06
C VAL A 245 18.37 11.93 -0.12
N THR A 246 17.70 11.12 -0.93
CA THR A 246 18.23 9.79 -1.28
C THR A 246 19.29 9.95 -2.36
N ASN A 247 20.42 9.29 -2.20
CA ASN A 247 21.45 9.17 -3.23
C ASN A 247 21.43 7.76 -3.82
N SER A 248 20.82 7.63 -5.00
CA SER A 248 20.58 6.33 -5.63
C SER A 248 21.88 5.66 -6.13
N ASP A 249 22.99 6.38 -6.24
CA ASP A 249 24.27 5.80 -6.71
C ASP A 249 24.89 4.85 -5.67
N ASN A 250 24.67 5.13 -4.38
CA ASN A 250 25.23 4.35 -3.28
C ASN A 250 24.21 3.96 -2.22
N ASN A 251 22.91 4.15 -2.51
CA ASN A 251 21.77 3.83 -1.65
C ASN A 251 21.94 4.35 -0.22
N LYS A 252 22.27 5.64 -0.09
CA LYS A 252 22.34 6.33 1.20
C LYS A 252 21.36 7.48 1.25
N VAL A 253 20.78 7.72 2.41
CA VAL A 253 20.10 8.98 2.71
C VAL A 253 21.16 9.99 3.17
N LEU A 254 21.14 11.19 2.62
CA LEU A 254 21.98 12.30 3.07
C LEU A 254 21.11 13.31 3.82
N TYR A 255 21.68 13.96 4.83
CA TYR A 255 21.02 15.04 5.58
C TYR A 255 21.82 16.32 5.42
N LEU A 256 21.25 17.30 4.72
CA LEU A 256 21.97 18.43 4.14
C LEU A 256 21.42 19.77 4.62
N GLY A 257 22.33 20.70 4.92
CA GLY A 257 21.99 22.12 4.98
C GLY A 257 22.23 22.78 3.63
N LEU A 258 21.26 23.54 3.13
CA LEU A 258 21.34 24.23 1.85
C LEU A 258 21.81 25.70 1.98
N ASP A 259 22.91 25.91 2.71
CA ASP A 259 23.45 27.25 2.98
C ASP A 259 24.40 27.76 1.86
N GLY A 260 24.99 26.85 1.08
CA GLY A 260 25.98 27.14 0.00
C GLY A 260 26.07 26.02 -1.04
N ASP A 261 27.04 26.06 -1.96
CA ASP A 261 27.28 24.96 -2.91
C ASP A 261 27.47 23.61 -2.18
N LEU A 262 26.98 22.50 -2.76
CA LEU A 262 27.12 21.17 -2.16
C LEU A 262 28.58 20.68 -2.24
N SER A 263 29.29 20.90 -1.14
CA SER A 263 30.64 20.40 -0.87
C SER A 263 30.57 19.39 0.25
N LEU A 264 30.06 18.19 -0.06
CA LEU A 264 29.80 17.17 0.97
C LEU A 264 31.10 16.72 1.65
N ASP A 265 31.15 16.84 2.97
CA ASP A 265 32.21 16.24 3.77
C ASP A 265 32.06 14.70 3.86
N ILE A 266 32.91 14.03 4.64
CA ILE A 266 32.85 12.55 4.73
C ILE A 266 31.63 12.06 5.52
N PHE A 267 31.11 12.86 6.46
CA PHE A 267 29.93 12.52 7.24
C PHE A 267 28.67 12.69 6.40
N GLU A 268 28.55 13.83 5.70
CA GLU A 268 27.43 14.09 4.80
C GLU A 268 27.35 13.03 3.68
N LYS A 269 28.49 12.61 3.11
CA LYS A 269 28.54 11.52 2.12
C LYS A 269 28.10 10.17 2.68
N ASN A 270 28.35 9.95 3.98
CA ASN A 270 27.98 8.72 4.63
C ASN A 270 26.52 8.69 5.05
N GLY A 271 25.89 9.86 5.20
CA GLY A 271 24.54 9.98 5.69
C GLY A 271 24.44 9.81 7.21
N PRO A 272 23.28 10.16 7.80
CA PRO A 272 23.00 9.89 9.21
C PRO A 272 22.75 8.40 9.49
N LEU A 273 22.48 7.59 8.45
CA LEU A 273 22.15 6.18 8.56
C LEU A 273 23.38 5.31 8.27
N LYS A 274 23.72 4.43 9.23
CA LYS A 274 24.92 3.58 9.16
C LYS A 274 24.88 2.56 8.02
N HIS A 275 23.70 2.03 7.72
CA HIS A 275 23.51 0.96 6.75
C HIS A 275 23.23 1.53 5.35
N THR A 276 23.79 0.88 4.34
CA THR A 276 23.41 1.09 2.95
C THR A 276 22.16 0.27 2.65
N PHE A 277 21.22 0.87 1.93
CA PHE A 277 19.95 0.26 1.54
C PHE A 277 20.11 -0.52 0.21
N THR A 278 19.07 -1.27 -0.17
CA THR A 278 19.12 -2.12 -1.37
C THR A 278 18.82 -1.32 -2.63
N SER A 279 17.78 -0.47 -2.60
CA SER A 279 17.47 0.50 -3.65
C SER A 279 16.59 1.61 -3.06
N LEU A 280 17.17 2.78 -2.81
CA LEU A 280 16.40 3.92 -2.30
C LEU A 280 15.69 4.64 -3.43
N THR A 281 14.39 4.84 -3.25
CA THR A 281 13.56 5.61 -4.19
C THR A 281 13.12 6.91 -3.54
N ASP A 282 12.60 6.86 -2.32
CA ASP A 282 12.00 8.03 -1.68
C ASP A 282 12.14 8.09 -0.15
N VAL A 283 11.88 9.28 0.40
CA VAL A 283 11.86 9.57 1.84
C VAL A 283 10.71 10.52 2.18
N ALA A 284 10.13 10.39 3.38
CA ALA A 284 9.19 11.35 3.92
C ALA A 284 9.45 11.59 5.42
N ILE A 285 8.95 12.70 5.93
CA ILE A 285 8.95 13.01 7.37
C ILE A 285 7.57 12.66 7.92
N GLY A 286 7.53 11.80 8.94
CA GLY A 286 6.30 11.44 9.61
C GLY A 286 5.79 12.52 10.56
N SER A 287 4.53 12.38 11.00
CA SER A 287 3.84 13.37 11.84
C SER A 287 4.54 13.66 13.18
N ASN A 288 5.29 12.69 13.69
CA ASN A 288 6.08 12.76 14.92
C ASN A 288 7.57 13.01 14.65
N GLY A 289 7.92 13.40 13.42
CA GLY A 289 9.26 13.84 13.04
C GLY A 289 10.23 12.71 12.70
N GLU A 290 9.81 11.46 12.65
CA GLU A 290 10.58 10.32 12.18
C GLU A 290 10.84 10.43 10.67
N LEU A 291 11.95 9.85 10.22
CA LEU A 291 12.27 9.72 8.81
C LEU A 291 11.79 8.36 8.32
N LEU A 292 10.85 8.36 7.38
CA LEU A 292 10.41 7.18 6.66
C LEU A 292 11.22 7.04 5.37
N VAL A 293 11.73 5.84 5.12
CA VAL A 293 12.63 5.56 4.00
C VAL A 293 12.10 4.38 3.20
N VAL A 294 11.92 4.57 1.88
CA VAL A 294 11.49 3.52 0.95
C VAL A 294 12.70 2.76 0.42
N ASP A 295 12.80 1.47 0.74
CA ASP A 295 13.83 0.55 0.22
C ASP A 295 13.16 -0.39 -0.80
N SER A 296 12.96 0.12 -2.02
CA SER A 296 12.16 -0.49 -3.10
C SER A 296 12.54 -1.96 -3.35
N ALA A 297 13.82 -2.22 -3.61
CA ALA A 297 14.29 -3.58 -3.90
C ALA A 297 14.35 -4.51 -2.67
N ALA A 298 14.24 -3.96 -1.46
CA ALA A 298 14.06 -4.74 -0.25
C ALA A 298 12.59 -5.00 0.07
N HIS A 299 11.65 -4.37 -0.64
CA HIS A 299 10.21 -4.45 -0.41
C HIS A 299 9.82 -3.98 1.00
N LYS A 300 10.50 -2.94 1.50
CA LYS A 300 10.36 -2.48 2.89
C LYS A 300 10.32 -0.97 3.00
N ILE A 301 9.57 -0.51 4.00
CA ILE A 301 9.66 0.84 4.55
C ILE A 301 10.40 0.74 5.88
N LYS A 302 11.33 1.66 6.12
CA LYS A 302 12.12 1.71 7.37
C LYS A 302 11.97 3.09 8.00
N SER A 303 11.76 3.11 9.32
CA SER A 303 11.58 4.31 10.11
C SER A 303 12.79 4.56 11.02
N PHE A 304 13.21 5.82 11.14
CA PHE A 304 14.36 6.25 11.92
C PHE A 304 14.05 7.52 12.70
N GLU A 305 14.66 7.67 13.87
CA GLU A 305 14.61 8.92 14.62
C GLU A 305 15.26 10.06 13.83
N THR A 306 14.86 11.30 14.13
CA THR A 306 15.53 12.49 13.64
C THR A 306 15.78 13.44 14.82
N PRO A 307 16.55 14.53 14.66
CA PRO A 307 16.77 15.50 15.73
C PRO A 307 15.50 16.21 16.22
N PHE A 308 14.42 16.13 15.45
CA PHE A 308 13.11 16.69 15.74
C PHE A 308 12.05 15.60 15.94
N TYR A 309 12.45 14.32 16.00
CA TYR A 309 11.57 13.24 16.38
C TYR A 309 11.09 13.43 17.82
N SER A 310 9.78 13.34 18.01
CA SER A 310 9.17 13.18 19.32
C SER A 310 8.62 11.78 19.40
N GLU A 311 9.02 11.01 20.41
CA GLU A 311 8.33 9.76 20.72
C GLU A 311 6.83 10.07 20.81
N PRO A 312 5.97 9.32 20.10
CA PRO A 312 4.55 9.53 20.19
C PRO A 312 4.19 9.45 21.66
N ILE A 313 3.48 10.47 22.17
CA ILE A 313 2.91 10.39 23.49
C ILE A 313 2.01 9.17 23.40
N VAL A 314 2.43 8.05 23.98
CA VAL A 314 1.55 6.97 24.34
C VAL A 314 0.48 7.69 25.12
N LYS A 315 -0.66 7.98 24.49
CA LYS A 315 -1.87 8.21 25.24
C LYS A 315 -1.93 6.91 26.01
N GLU A 316 -1.54 6.94 27.28
CA GLU A 316 -2.03 5.98 28.25
C GLU A 316 -3.48 5.85 27.83
N GLN A 317 -3.83 4.70 27.26
CA GLN A 317 -5.22 4.32 27.13
C GLN A 317 -5.79 4.72 28.45
N VAL A 318 -6.74 5.66 28.45
CA VAL A 318 -7.29 6.27 29.66
C VAL A 318 -7.20 5.20 30.71
N GLU A 319 -6.28 5.37 31.65
CA GLU A 319 -6.21 4.50 32.79
C GLU A 319 -7.58 4.80 33.39
N ILE A 320 -8.55 3.91 33.09
CA ILE A 320 -9.71 3.78 33.93
C ILE A 320 -9.01 3.56 35.24
N VAL A 321 -9.03 4.58 36.11
CA VAL A 321 -8.53 4.44 37.46
C VAL A 321 -9.33 3.28 37.97
N ALA A 322 -8.73 2.10 37.89
CA ALA A 322 -9.26 0.92 38.50
C ALA A 322 -9.37 1.37 39.96
N PRO A 323 -10.52 1.21 40.61
CA PRO A 323 -10.45 1.15 42.07
C PRO A 323 -9.32 0.16 42.36
N GLU A 324 -8.41 0.45 43.29
CA GLU A 324 -7.41 -0.54 43.73
C GLU A 324 -8.12 -1.89 43.90
N VAL A 325 -7.96 -2.78 42.92
CA VAL A 325 -8.39 -4.16 43.03
C VAL A 325 -7.11 -4.85 43.46
N GLU A 326 -6.93 -4.90 44.78
CA GLU A 326 -6.21 -6.01 45.38
C GLU A 326 -6.96 -7.30 45.01
N GLU A 327 -6.78 -7.85 43.81
CA GLU A 327 -7.02 -9.26 43.58
C GLU A 327 -5.83 -9.85 42.83
N ASP A 328 -5.01 -10.52 43.61
CA ASP A 328 -3.93 -11.37 43.18
C ASP A 328 -4.50 -12.54 42.35
N TYR A 329 -4.70 -12.33 41.05
CA TYR A 329 -5.08 -13.40 40.11
C TYR A 329 -3.97 -14.44 39.93
N SER A 330 -2.80 -14.31 40.60
CA SER A 330 -1.69 -15.26 40.47
C SER A 330 -1.97 -16.66 41.02
N PHE A 331 -3.18 -16.90 41.54
CA PHE A 331 -3.66 -18.21 41.98
C PHE A 331 -4.73 -18.83 41.06
N ASP A 332 -5.14 -18.15 39.99
CA ASP A 332 -6.10 -18.69 39.05
C ASP A 332 -5.40 -19.61 38.03
N ASP A 333 -5.52 -20.92 38.27
CA ASP A 333 -5.04 -21.99 37.38
C ASP A 333 -6.22 -22.63 36.59
N ILE A 334 -7.37 -21.95 36.48
CA ILE A 334 -8.56 -22.48 35.77
C ILE A 334 -8.59 -21.94 34.35
N ASP A 335 -8.55 -22.84 33.36
CA ASP A 335 -8.66 -22.46 31.96
C ASP A 335 -10.01 -21.78 31.64
N PRO A 336 -10.03 -20.75 30.78
CA PRO A 336 -11.26 -20.16 30.28
C PRO A 336 -12.11 -21.19 29.52
N VAL A 337 -13.39 -20.88 29.29
CA VAL A 337 -14.25 -21.64 28.37
C VAL A 337 -14.47 -20.83 27.11
N ILE A 338 -14.22 -21.43 25.94
CA ILE A 338 -14.48 -20.82 24.63
C ILE A 338 -15.48 -21.66 23.85
N MET A 339 -16.33 -20.98 23.07
CA MET A 339 -17.25 -21.54 22.10
C MET A 339 -16.98 -20.91 20.74
N ALA A 340 -16.46 -21.72 19.82
CA ALA A 340 -16.27 -21.30 18.43
C ALA A 340 -17.64 -21.11 17.73
N PRO A 341 -17.70 -20.30 16.66
CA PRO A 341 -18.88 -20.21 15.83
C PRO A 341 -19.22 -21.58 15.20
N SER A 342 -20.46 -21.73 14.74
CA SER A 342 -20.90 -22.97 14.09
C SER A 342 -20.15 -23.24 12.78
N ASP A 343 -19.96 -24.52 12.47
CA ASP A 343 -19.37 -24.98 11.20
C ASP A 343 -20.11 -24.38 9.99
N ILE A 344 -19.34 -24.01 8.96
CA ILE A 344 -19.86 -23.40 7.72
C ILE A 344 -19.69 -24.37 6.56
N LYS A 345 -20.69 -24.41 5.68
CA LYS A 345 -20.73 -25.18 4.44
C LYS A 345 -21.21 -24.29 3.31
N LEU A 346 -20.42 -24.17 2.25
CA LEU A 346 -20.74 -23.34 1.10
C LEU A 346 -20.14 -23.90 -0.20
N GLU A 347 -20.66 -23.41 -1.32
CA GLU A 347 -20.12 -23.68 -2.65
C GLU A 347 -18.92 -22.79 -2.93
N ALA A 348 -17.98 -23.33 -3.70
CA ALA A 348 -16.86 -22.58 -4.22
C ALA A 348 -17.33 -21.50 -5.20
N THR A 349 -16.74 -20.32 -5.09
CA THR A 349 -16.92 -19.24 -6.06
C THR A 349 -15.77 -19.19 -7.07
N ASP A 350 -14.64 -19.79 -6.70
CA ASP A 350 -13.40 -19.89 -7.45
C ASP A 350 -12.46 -20.88 -6.70
N LEU A 351 -11.21 -21.03 -7.14
CA LEU A 351 -10.16 -21.87 -6.55
C LEU A 351 -9.99 -21.61 -5.04
N PHE A 352 -10.15 -20.34 -4.62
CA PHE A 352 -10.22 -19.91 -3.23
C PHE A 352 -11.51 -19.13 -2.97
N THR A 353 -12.23 -19.49 -1.92
CA THR A 353 -13.53 -18.91 -1.58
C THR A 353 -13.44 -18.09 -0.29
N PRO A 354 -13.68 -16.77 -0.33
CA PRO A 354 -13.77 -15.94 0.88
C PRO A 354 -14.94 -16.36 1.77
N VAL A 355 -14.72 -16.47 3.09
CA VAL A 355 -15.76 -16.89 4.05
C VAL A 355 -15.78 -15.99 5.28
N LEU A 356 -16.95 -15.44 5.61
CA LEU A 356 -17.19 -14.77 6.89
C LEU A 356 -17.40 -15.81 8.00
N ILE A 357 -16.34 -16.08 8.76
CA ILE A 357 -16.32 -17.17 9.76
C ILE A 357 -17.04 -16.87 11.09
N GLY A 358 -17.40 -15.60 11.33
CA GLY A 358 -18.05 -15.16 12.58
C GLY A 358 -17.06 -14.88 13.72
N GLU A 359 -17.59 -14.72 14.94
CA GLU A 359 -16.81 -14.42 16.15
C GLU A 359 -17.06 -15.48 17.24
N ALA A 360 -15.99 -15.97 17.88
CA ALA A 360 -16.11 -16.87 19.03
C ALA A 360 -16.47 -16.11 20.31
N VAL A 361 -17.12 -16.81 21.23
CA VAL A 361 -17.47 -16.29 22.57
C VAL A 361 -16.67 -17.04 23.61
N ALA A 362 -16.04 -16.33 24.54
CA ALA A 362 -15.34 -16.93 25.66
C ALA A 362 -15.78 -16.32 26.99
N GLU A 363 -15.76 -17.15 28.04
CA GLU A 363 -16.08 -16.76 29.40
C GLU A 363 -15.05 -17.37 30.35
N ASP A 364 -14.58 -16.57 31.30
CA ASP A 364 -13.91 -17.08 32.49
C ASP A 364 -14.50 -16.37 33.72
N LEU A 365 -14.76 -17.15 34.78
CA LEU A 365 -15.46 -16.68 35.97
C LEU A 365 -14.51 -16.25 37.10
N HIS A 366 -13.19 -16.46 36.97
CA HIS A 366 -12.19 -16.23 38.02
C HIS A 366 -11.32 -15.01 37.71
N SER A 367 -10.71 -14.95 36.54
CA SER A 367 -9.88 -13.84 36.06
C SER A 367 -10.48 -13.14 34.84
N GLY A 368 -11.43 -13.74 34.13
CA GLY A 368 -12.10 -13.16 32.96
C GLY A 368 -11.22 -13.20 31.69
N ILE A 369 -11.80 -12.88 30.54
CA ILE A 369 -11.12 -13.03 29.24
C ILE A 369 -10.28 -11.80 28.90
N LYS A 370 -9.05 -12.06 28.46
CA LYS A 370 -8.08 -11.08 27.96
C LYS A 370 -8.10 -10.93 26.44
N ALA A 371 -8.12 -12.04 25.69
CA ALA A 371 -8.08 -12.01 24.23
C ALA A 371 -8.67 -13.29 23.61
N ILE A 372 -9.15 -13.18 22.37
CA ILE A 372 -9.57 -14.32 21.54
C ILE A 372 -8.89 -14.18 20.16
N LEU A 373 -8.26 -15.23 19.67
CA LEU A 373 -7.54 -15.27 18.39
C LEU A 373 -8.03 -16.43 17.51
N ASN A 374 -7.81 -16.36 16.20
CA ASN A 374 -8.00 -17.49 15.28
C ASN A 374 -6.93 -17.54 14.17
N ASN A 375 -6.85 -18.67 13.46
CA ASN A 375 -5.88 -18.93 12.39
C ASN A 375 -6.52 -19.03 10.99
N ALA A 376 -7.70 -18.45 10.77
CA ALA A 376 -8.38 -18.55 9.49
C ALA A 376 -7.63 -17.81 8.39
N PRO A 377 -7.52 -18.40 7.18
CA PRO A 377 -7.02 -17.70 6.00
C PRO A 377 -8.06 -16.68 5.49
N GLU A 378 -7.61 -15.75 4.65
CA GLU A 378 -8.47 -14.75 3.98
C GLU A 378 -9.50 -15.42 3.05
N ALA A 379 -9.10 -16.48 2.36
CA ALA A 379 -9.98 -17.33 1.55
C ALA A 379 -9.63 -18.81 1.75
N PHE A 380 -10.65 -19.66 1.64
CA PHE A 380 -10.55 -21.09 1.88
C PHE A 380 -10.44 -21.84 0.56
N SER A 381 -9.47 -22.75 0.48
CA SER A 381 -9.42 -23.73 -0.61
C SER A 381 -10.56 -24.73 -0.50
N LEU A 382 -10.83 -25.44 -1.59
CA LEU A 382 -11.74 -26.58 -1.62
C LEU A 382 -11.45 -27.60 -0.50
N GLY A 383 -12.53 -28.20 0.01
CA GLY A 383 -12.45 -29.21 1.05
C GLY A 383 -12.73 -28.67 2.45
N VAL A 384 -12.25 -29.40 3.46
CA VAL A 384 -12.49 -29.08 4.87
C VAL A 384 -11.27 -28.41 5.47
N SER A 385 -11.43 -27.15 5.87
CA SER A 385 -10.44 -26.39 6.61
C SER A 385 -10.87 -26.24 8.06
N LYS A 386 -9.93 -26.43 8.98
CA LYS A 386 -10.17 -26.34 10.42
C LYS A 386 -9.61 -25.04 10.96
N VAL A 387 -10.50 -24.16 11.43
CA VAL A 387 -10.15 -22.93 12.15
C VAL A 387 -10.07 -23.23 13.64
N THR A 388 -8.96 -22.86 14.26
CA THR A 388 -8.71 -22.95 15.69
C THR A 388 -8.93 -21.59 16.32
N TRP A 389 -9.85 -21.52 17.28
CA TRP A 389 -10.09 -20.35 18.11
C TRP A 389 -9.42 -20.55 19.47
N ILE A 390 -8.68 -19.55 19.94
CA ILE A 390 -7.94 -19.61 21.22
C ILE A 390 -8.36 -18.43 22.09
N ALA A 391 -8.86 -18.71 23.30
CA ALA A 391 -9.10 -17.71 24.34
C ALA A 391 -7.94 -17.68 25.34
N PHE A 392 -7.59 -16.48 25.77
CA PHE A 392 -6.63 -16.20 26.84
C PHE A 392 -7.38 -15.49 27.97
N ASP A 393 -7.22 -15.92 29.21
CA ASP A 393 -7.74 -15.19 30.37
C ASP A 393 -6.72 -14.17 30.91
N ASN A 394 -7.08 -13.45 31.97
CA ASN A 394 -6.18 -12.47 32.60
C ASN A 394 -5.09 -13.11 33.49
N ALA A 395 -5.23 -14.38 33.86
CA ALA A 395 -4.23 -15.14 34.61
C ALA A 395 -3.17 -15.81 33.72
N GLY A 396 -3.41 -15.87 32.41
CA GLY A 396 -2.54 -16.48 31.41
C GLY A 396 -2.90 -17.91 31.02
N ASN A 397 -4.04 -18.44 31.49
CA ASN A 397 -4.56 -19.73 31.05
C ASN A 397 -5.22 -19.61 29.67
N THR A 398 -5.36 -20.75 29.00
CA THR A 398 -5.82 -20.79 27.60
C THR A 398 -6.77 -21.93 27.34
N ALA A 399 -7.76 -21.71 26.49
CA ALA A 399 -8.62 -22.77 25.96
C ALA A 399 -8.79 -22.63 24.46
N GLU A 400 -9.01 -23.77 23.80
CA GLU A 400 -9.22 -23.84 22.36
C GLU A 400 -10.58 -24.45 22.02
N ASP A 401 -11.22 -23.95 20.97
CA ASP A 401 -12.34 -24.61 20.29
C ASP A 401 -12.18 -24.47 18.77
N TYR A 402 -12.93 -25.26 18.02
CA TYR A 402 -12.71 -25.42 16.58
C TYR A 402 -13.98 -25.21 15.77
N GLN A 403 -13.79 -24.63 14.59
CA GLN A 403 -14.82 -24.47 13.57
C GLN A 403 -14.33 -25.10 12.27
N ASN A 404 -15.16 -25.93 11.63
CA ASN A 404 -14.87 -26.47 10.31
C ASN A 404 -15.55 -25.61 9.24
N ILE A 405 -14.77 -25.21 8.24
CA ILE A 405 -15.23 -24.55 7.03
C ILE A 405 -15.12 -25.57 5.91
N THR A 406 -16.24 -25.94 5.30
CA THR A 406 -16.26 -26.87 4.17
C THR A 406 -16.68 -26.15 2.89
N VAL A 407 -15.77 -26.11 1.92
CA VAL A 407 -16.02 -25.57 0.57
C VAL A 407 -16.19 -26.74 -0.39
N TYR A 408 -17.37 -26.83 -1.01
CA TYR A 408 -17.72 -27.84 -2.03
C TYR A 408 -17.61 -27.25 -3.44
N ALA A 409 -17.50 -28.10 -4.46
CA ALA A 409 -17.47 -27.67 -5.85
C ALA A 409 -18.76 -28.15 -6.56
N CYS A 410 -19.61 -27.20 -6.96
CA CYS A 410 -20.87 -27.46 -7.66
C CYS A 410 -21.73 -28.55 -7.00
N GLY A 411 -21.87 -28.51 -5.67
CA GLY A 411 -22.71 -29.44 -4.90
C GLY A 411 -22.06 -30.79 -4.57
N ASN A 412 -20.83 -31.05 -5.03
CA ASN A 412 -20.11 -32.29 -4.80
C ASN A 412 -18.80 -32.07 -4.03
N VAL A 413 -18.20 -33.16 -3.56
CA VAL A 413 -16.88 -33.11 -2.93
C VAL A 413 -15.83 -33.01 -4.03
N TYR A 414 -14.86 -32.09 -3.89
CA TYR A 414 -13.85 -31.85 -4.92
C TYR A 414 -13.05 -33.10 -5.34
N SER A 415 -12.99 -34.15 -4.50
CA SER A 415 -12.33 -35.42 -4.81
C SER A 415 -13.04 -36.26 -5.86
N ASP A 416 -14.27 -35.90 -6.22
CA ASP A 416 -15.07 -36.62 -7.22
C ASP A 416 -14.74 -36.17 -8.65
N TYR A 417 -14.05 -35.02 -8.80
CA TYR A 417 -13.66 -34.45 -10.09
C TYR A 417 -12.18 -34.68 -10.43
N ASN A 418 -11.83 -34.64 -11.72
CA ASN A 418 -10.44 -34.36 -12.08
C ASN A 418 -10.21 -32.85 -12.10
N MET A 419 -9.27 -32.40 -11.27
CA MET A 419 -8.98 -30.98 -11.14
C MET A 419 -8.01 -30.51 -12.22
N ILE A 420 -8.40 -29.46 -12.95
CA ILE A 420 -7.60 -28.76 -13.96
C ILE A 420 -7.56 -27.29 -13.56
N VAL A 421 -6.37 -26.72 -13.55
CA VAL A 421 -6.14 -25.32 -13.17
C VAL A 421 -5.26 -24.69 -14.23
N GLY A 422 -5.71 -23.57 -14.76
CA GLY A 422 -4.95 -22.71 -15.65
C GLY A 422 -3.88 -21.90 -14.92
N THR A 423 -3.53 -20.79 -15.53
CA THR A 423 -2.60 -19.77 -15.06
C THR A 423 -3.26 -18.41 -15.15
N ASP A 424 -2.65 -17.38 -14.59
CA ASP A 424 -3.17 -16.01 -14.67
C ASP A 424 -2.99 -15.37 -16.08
N GLU A 425 -2.82 -16.18 -17.13
CA GLU A 425 -2.57 -15.77 -18.50
C GLU A 425 -3.54 -16.53 -19.42
N ASN A 426 -3.81 -16.00 -20.62
CA ASN A 426 -4.73 -16.62 -21.57
C ASN A 426 -4.38 -18.08 -21.91
N ASP A 427 -5.22 -18.99 -21.47
CA ASP A 427 -5.04 -20.42 -21.57
C ASP A 427 -6.00 -21.09 -22.55
N VAL A 428 -5.64 -22.30 -22.95
CA VAL A 428 -6.52 -23.22 -23.66
C VAL A 428 -6.62 -24.49 -22.82
N LEU A 429 -7.71 -24.61 -22.08
CA LEU A 429 -7.95 -25.69 -21.13
C LEU A 429 -8.91 -26.70 -21.74
N GLN A 430 -8.61 -27.98 -21.51
CA GLN A 430 -9.41 -29.08 -22.00
C GLN A 430 -9.57 -30.11 -20.89
N GLY A 431 -10.82 -30.43 -20.58
CA GLY A 431 -11.24 -31.51 -19.71
C GLY A 431 -10.94 -32.90 -20.26
N THR A 432 -11.58 -33.87 -19.68
CA THR A 432 -11.40 -35.30 -19.87
C THR A 432 -12.66 -35.92 -20.45
N SER A 433 -13.03 -37.13 -20.06
CA SER A 433 -14.29 -37.74 -20.49
C SER A 433 -15.16 -38.14 -19.28
N GLY A 434 -14.90 -37.52 -18.14
CA GLY A 434 -15.67 -37.67 -16.93
C GLY A 434 -15.57 -36.38 -16.15
N ASP A 435 -16.38 -36.28 -15.10
CA ASP A 435 -16.61 -35.06 -14.34
C ASP A 435 -15.30 -34.35 -13.93
N ASP A 436 -15.12 -33.12 -14.42
CA ASP A 436 -13.95 -32.30 -14.20
C ASP A 436 -14.27 -31.04 -13.39
N LEU A 437 -13.26 -30.54 -12.69
CA LEU A 437 -13.30 -29.29 -11.96
C LEU A 437 -12.24 -28.37 -12.55
N ILE A 438 -12.66 -27.38 -13.32
CA ILE A 438 -11.79 -26.56 -14.13
C ILE A 438 -11.81 -25.11 -13.62
N PHE A 439 -10.62 -24.54 -13.43
CA PHE A 439 -10.43 -23.13 -13.10
C PHE A 439 -9.55 -22.48 -14.17
N GLY A 440 -10.06 -21.46 -14.87
CA GLY A 440 -9.29 -20.65 -15.82
C GLY A 440 -8.31 -19.72 -15.11
N LEU A 441 -8.80 -19.01 -14.07
CA LEU A 441 -8.11 -17.96 -13.29
C LEU A 441 -8.14 -16.61 -14.02
N GLU A 442 -7.07 -15.80 -13.99
CA GLU A 442 -7.04 -14.56 -14.77
C GLU A 442 -6.68 -14.84 -16.23
N GLY A 443 -7.07 -13.95 -17.14
CA GLY A 443 -6.77 -14.05 -18.56
C GLY A 443 -8.00 -14.35 -19.40
N ASN A 444 -7.89 -14.21 -20.72
CA ASN A 444 -8.99 -14.54 -21.62
C ASN A 444 -8.82 -15.98 -22.12
N ASP A 445 -9.57 -16.89 -21.52
CA ASP A 445 -9.38 -18.32 -21.66
C ASP A 445 -10.30 -18.96 -22.69
N ILE A 446 -9.88 -20.12 -23.18
CA ILE A 446 -10.73 -21.02 -23.95
C ILE A 446 -10.80 -22.34 -23.19
N ILE A 447 -11.96 -22.63 -22.61
CA ILE A 447 -12.17 -23.79 -21.75
C ILE A 447 -13.19 -24.74 -22.39
N SER A 448 -12.89 -26.04 -22.39
CA SER A 448 -13.77 -27.09 -22.92
C SER A 448 -13.86 -28.25 -21.92
N GLY A 449 -15.05 -28.48 -21.35
CA GLY A 449 -15.34 -29.56 -20.40
C GLY A 449 -15.26 -30.96 -21.02
N LEU A 450 -15.86 -31.11 -22.21
CA LEU A 450 -16.01 -32.36 -22.99
C LEU A 450 -17.15 -33.25 -22.48
N GLU A 451 -16.92 -34.55 -22.25
CA GLU A 451 -17.96 -35.44 -21.72
C GLU A 451 -17.85 -35.47 -20.20
N GLY A 452 -18.95 -35.38 -19.47
CA GLY A 452 -18.92 -35.40 -18.01
C GLY A 452 -19.86 -34.37 -17.42
N ASN A 453 -20.13 -34.42 -16.13
CA ASN A 453 -20.84 -33.34 -15.44
C ASN A 453 -19.81 -32.41 -14.84
N ASP A 454 -19.42 -31.37 -15.58
CA ASP A 454 -18.27 -30.55 -15.25
C ASP A 454 -18.66 -29.35 -14.37
N CYS A 455 -17.71 -28.92 -13.55
CA CYS A 455 -17.79 -27.72 -12.73
C CYS A 455 -16.69 -26.77 -13.21
N ILE A 456 -17.07 -25.71 -13.90
CA ILE A 456 -16.14 -24.83 -14.62
C ILE A 456 -16.26 -23.41 -14.11
N PHE A 457 -15.13 -22.84 -13.73
CA PHE A 457 -14.96 -21.43 -13.39
C PHE A 457 -14.03 -20.80 -14.43
N GLY A 458 -14.54 -19.83 -15.20
CA GLY A 458 -13.77 -19.04 -16.17
C GLY A 458 -12.72 -18.23 -15.44
N GLY A 459 -13.17 -17.31 -14.60
CA GLY A 459 -12.31 -16.52 -13.73
C GLY A 459 -12.38 -15.06 -14.12
N GLU A 460 -11.28 -14.33 -14.14
CA GLU A 460 -11.27 -12.92 -14.54
C GLU A 460 -10.72 -12.77 -15.96
N GLY A 461 -11.50 -12.21 -16.88
CA GLY A 461 -11.13 -12.00 -18.27
C GLY A 461 -12.29 -12.27 -19.22
N ASP A 462 -12.14 -11.97 -20.50
CA ASP A 462 -13.21 -12.27 -21.48
C ASP A 462 -13.05 -13.72 -21.96
N ASP A 463 -13.80 -14.64 -21.35
CA ASP A 463 -13.62 -16.08 -21.54
C ASP A 463 -14.53 -16.69 -22.61
N VAL A 464 -14.11 -17.84 -23.13
CA VAL A 464 -14.94 -18.69 -23.97
C VAL A 464 -15.00 -20.09 -23.39
N VAL A 465 -16.13 -20.43 -22.77
CA VAL A 465 -16.33 -21.70 -22.07
C VAL A 465 -17.36 -22.56 -22.81
N TYR A 466 -17.03 -23.83 -23.00
CA TYR A 466 -17.91 -24.87 -23.52
C TYR A 466 -18.04 -25.99 -22.49
N GLY A 467 -19.25 -26.24 -21.98
CA GLY A 467 -19.57 -27.42 -21.17
C GLY A 467 -19.42 -28.69 -21.99
N ASN A 468 -20.10 -28.74 -23.14
CA ASN A 468 -20.17 -29.86 -24.08
C ASN A 468 -21.22 -30.91 -23.67
N ASP A 469 -20.86 -32.17 -23.45
CA ASP A 469 -21.85 -33.23 -23.21
C ASP A 469 -21.94 -33.57 -21.72
N GLY A 470 -23.05 -33.20 -21.06
CA GLY A 470 -23.33 -33.60 -19.68
C GLY A 470 -24.17 -32.61 -18.90
N TYR A 471 -24.24 -32.76 -17.58
CA TYR A 471 -24.88 -31.77 -16.69
C TYR A 471 -23.78 -30.84 -16.19
N ASP A 472 -23.58 -29.70 -16.84
CA ASP A 472 -22.47 -28.81 -16.51
C ASP A 472 -22.94 -27.66 -15.62
N THR A 473 -22.06 -27.25 -14.71
CA THR A 473 -22.18 -26.01 -13.96
C THR A 473 -21.05 -25.09 -14.34
N ILE A 474 -21.38 -23.97 -14.98
CA ILE A 474 -20.43 -23.02 -15.55
C ILE A 474 -20.60 -21.66 -14.86
N SER A 475 -19.50 -21.08 -14.43
CA SER A 475 -19.42 -19.70 -13.92
C SER A 475 -18.41 -18.93 -14.77
N GLY A 476 -18.83 -17.86 -15.44
CA GLY A 476 -17.93 -16.96 -16.18
C GLY A 476 -17.08 -16.12 -15.23
N ASN A 477 -17.64 -15.75 -14.08
CA ASN A 477 -17.03 -14.88 -13.07
C ASN A 477 -16.91 -13.43 -13.54
N GLY A 478 -15.74 -12.90 -13.86
CA GLY A 478 -15.56 -11.49 -14.19
C GLY A 478 -15.10 -11.30 -15.63
N GLY A 479 -15.74 -10.42 -16.41
CA GLY A 479 -15.36 -10.14 -17.79
C GLY A 479 -16.54 -10.25 -18.75
N HIS A 480 -16.30 -10.15 -20.06
CA HIS A 480 -17.34 -10.28 -21.09
C HIS A 480 -17.29 -11.67 -21.71
N ASP A 481 -18.08 -12.59 -21.17
CA ASP A 481 -17.90 -14.02 -21.43
C ASP A 481 -18.78 -14.58 -22.54
N ILE A 482 -18.34 -15.67 -23.15
CA ILE A 482 -19.14 -16.52 -24.02
C ILE A 482 -19.22 -17.91 -23.37
N LEU A 483 -20.36 -18.21 -22.76
CA LEU A 483 -20.59 -19.43 -22.01
C LEU A 483 -21.61 -20.31 -22.74
N LYS A 484 -21.24 -21.57 -23.01
CA LYS A 484 -22.09 -22.52 -23.72
C LYS A 484 -22.23 -23.81 -22.95
N GLY A 485 -23.46 -24.21 -22.63
CA GLY A 485 -23.76 -25.51 -22.04
C GLY A 485 -23.59 -26.64 -23.05
N ASP A 486 -24.12 -26.43 -24.27
CA ASP A 486 -24.19 -27.40 -25.36
C ASP A 486 -25.20 -28.54 -25.09
N SER A 487 -24.82 -29.79 -24.78
CA SER A 487 -25.78 -30.89 -24.61
C SER A 487 -25.97 -31.29 -23.16
N GLY A 488 -27.18 -31.13 -22.64
CA GLY A 488 -27.55 -31.65 -21.32
C GLY A 488 -28.37 -30.64 -20.54
N PHE A 489 -28.50 -30.81 -19.22
CA PHE A 489 -29.29 -29.85 -18.43
C PHE A 489 -28.31 -28.97 -17.66
N ASP A 490 -28.00 -27.79 -18.18
CA ASP A 490 -26.88 -27.02 -17.65
C ASP A 490 -27.32 -25.93 -16.68
N VAL A 491 -26.37 -25.50 -15.86
CA VAL A 491 -26.49 -24.32 -15.00
C VAL A 491 -25.36 -23.35 -15.32
N ILE A 492 -25.72 -22.17 -15.83
CA ILE A 492 -24.74 -21.19 -16.30
C ILE A 492 -24.91 -19.89 -15.51
N TYR A 493 -23.83 -19.38 -14.94
CA TYR A 493 -23.74 -18.09 -14.29
C TYR A 493 -22.82 -17.20 -15.12
N GLY A 494 -23.33 -16.10 -15.69
CA GLY A 494 -22.53 -15.13 -16.45
C GLY A 494 -21.51 -14.47 -15.54
N GLY A 495 -22.02 -13.73 -14.56
CA GLY A 495 -21.18 -13.12 -13.54
C GLY A 495 -21.22 -11.62 -13.70
N SER A 496 -20.08 -10.93 -13.60
CA SER A 496 -20.01 -9.50 -13.85
C SER A 496 -19.51 -9.20 -15.25
N GLY A 497 -20.30 -8.47 -16.02
CA GLY A 497 -19.90 -8.05 -17.36
C GLY A 497 -21.07 -7.97 -18.31
N SER A 498 -20.88 -8.37 -19.54
CA SER A 498 -21.91 -8.34 -20.58
C SER A 498 -21.67 -9.56 -21.44
N ASP A 499 -22.45 -10.57 -21.15
CA ASP A 499 -22.09 -11.95 -21.45
C ASP A 499 -23.02 -12.52 -22.52
N VAL A 500 -22.58 -13.61 -23.12
CA VAL A 500 -23.37 -14.41 -24.05
C VAL A 500 -23.49 -15.80 -23.48
N LEU A 501 -24.68 -16.11 -22.94
CA LEU A 501 -25.00 -17.40 -22.36
C LEU A 501 -25.86 -18.17 -23.36
N ASP A 502 -25.42 -19.36 -23.75
CA ASP A 502 -26.18 -20.27 -24.59
C ASP A 502 -26.32 -21.62 -23.88
N GLY A 503 -27.51 -21.90 -23.35
CA GLY A 503 -27.80 -23.17 -22.67
C GLY A 503 -27.61 -24.39 -23.57
N GLY A 504 -27.82 -24.23 -24.89
CA GLY A 504 -27.70 -25.33 -25.84
C GLY A 504 -28.99 -26.14 -26.01
N SER A 505 -28.90 -27.46 -25.91
CA SER A 505 -30.05 -28.37 -26.02
C SER A 505 -30.61 -28.73 -24.66
N GLU A 506 -31.82 -29.33 -24.64
CA GLU A 506 -32.58 -29.61 -23.42
C GLU A 506 -32.99 -28.32 -22.67
N ASN A 507 -33.02 -28.32 -21.34
CA ASN A 507 -33.67 -27.29 -20.53
C ASN A 507 -32.69 -26.76 -19.47
N ASP A 508 -32.08 -25.62 -19.75
CA ASP A 508 -30.97 -25.09 -18.94
C ASP A 508 -31.43 -23.94 -18.04
N ASN A 509 -30.66 -23.67 -16.99
CA ASN A 509 -30.87 -22.52 -16.12
C ASN A 509 -29.70 -21.56 -16.26
N CYS A 510 -29.98 -20.34 -16.70
CA CYS A 510 -28.95 -19.32 -16.90
C CYS A 510 -29.25 -18.10 -16.05
N TYR A 511 -28.25 -17.63 -15.33
CA TYR A 511 -28.34 -16.50 -14.43
C TYR A 511 -27.26 -15.51 -14.77
N ASP A 512 -27.61 -14.23 -14.79
CA ASP A 512 -26.63 -13.18 -14.99
C ASP A 512 -27.00 -11.88 -14.25
N SER A 513 -26.00 -11.03 -14.00
CA SER A 513 -26.12 -9.82 -13.20
C SER A 513 -26.42 -8.54 -14.02
N GLN A 514 -26.27 -8.53 -15.36
CA GLN A 514 -26.41 -7.34 -16.21
C GLN A 514 -27.07 -7.58 -17.60
N ASP A 515 -26.98 -6.60 -18.52
CA ASP A 515 -27.56 -6.61 -19.88
C ASP A 515 -26.85 -7.64 -20.81
N SER A 516 -27.13 -8.93 -20.59
CA SER A 516 -26.51 -10.04 -21.32
C SER A 516 -27.44 -10.69 -22.35
N ILE A 517 -26.84 -11.39 -23.31
CA ILE A 517 -27.57 -12.14 -24.33
C ILE A 517 -27.72 -13.58 -23.82
N ILE A 518 -28.93 -13.95 -23.42
CA ILE A 518 -29.26 -15.31 -22.96
C ILE A 518 -30.05 -16.04 -24.06
N LEU A 519 -29.55 -17.19 -24.47
CA LEU A 519 -30.08 -18.04 -25.53
C LEU A 519 -30.32 -19.45 -25.01
N ASN A 520 -31.40 -20.08 -25.47
CA ASN A 520 -31.76 -21.48 -25.18
C ASN A 520 -31.91 -21.86 -23.69
N CYS A 521 -31.87 -20.91 -22.77
CA CYS A 521 -32.13 -21.15 -21.35
C CYS A 521 -33.60 -20.96 -20.98
N ASN A 522 -34.03 -21.56 -19.87
CA ASN A 522 -35.33 -21.29 -19.28
C ASN A 522 -35.36 -19.90 -18.61
N GLU A 523 -36.49 -19.21 -18.71
CA GLU A 523 -36.77 -17.93 -18.01
C GLU A 523 -37.03 -18.09 -16.51
#